data_AF-A0A5C8JX43-F1
#
_entry.id   AF-A0A5C8JX43-F1
#
_cell.length_a   1.000
_cell.length_b   1.000
_cell.length_c   1.000
_cell.angle_alpha   90.00
_cell.angle_beta   90.00
_cell.angle_gamma   90.00
#
_symmetry.space_group_name_H-M   'P 1'
#
loop_
_entity.id
_entity.type
_entity.pdbx_description
1 polymer ?
#
loop_
_entity_poly.entity_id
_entity_poly.type
_entity_poly.pdbx_seq_one_letter_code
_entity_poly.pdbx_strand_id
1 'polypeptide(L)'
;MEVVVDPGVPPEDARLIRDSGQVLVRMRRGWVPEPPPRAGVAQSKGVAVAVTAVAVLLIALGLMSRGIGLLLLAFVGVPVLLVAFIRNDLTDEDEEAVLAREVYEQLRWYEGRYVLTDDLDEASRRLLARAQRAIATVNESSVNAEGLLDGVRNAVMLPAQEWEIARLLAKLSALRTRHRETVTGAVTPEVAAVAEPLARALDSSEEAVVARVEALERYAANVTEAERAFRAHQQVEELRGRIHQYEELVAETGADAFAVPEIARLAEDADQLEQALRRSLSSAHEAFRHLEPGERS
;
A
#
# COMPACT_ATOMS: atom_id res chain seq x y z
N MET A 1 -6.80 -4.30 -4.09
CA MET A 1 -7.48 -3.11 -3.55
C MET A 1 -6.44 -2.32 -2.79
N GLU A 2 -6.32 -1.03 -3.06
CA GLU A 2 -5.30 -0.21 -2.43
C GLU A 2 -5.93 0.60 -1.28
N VAL A 3 -5.29 0.52 -0.11
CA VAL A 3 -5.73 1.14 1.14
C VAL A 3 -4.57 1.94 1.70
N VAL A 4 -4.79 3.24 1.91
CA VAL A 4 -3.83 4.11 2.59
C VAL A 4 -4.17 4.11 4.07
N VAL A 5 -3.20 3.81 4.92
CA VAL A 5 -3.39 3.67 6.38
C VAL A 5 -2.64 4.79 7.09
N ASP A 6 -3.24 5.33 8.15
CA ASP A 6 -2.60 6.31 9.03
C ASP A 6 -1.29 5.72 9.62
N PRO A 7 -0.13 6.39 9.43
CA PRO A 7 1.14 5.90 9.95
C PRO A 7 1.21 5.84 11.48
N GLY A 8 0.28 6.46 12.20
CA GLY A 8 0.15 6.32 13.65
C GLY A 8 -0.47 5.00 14.11
N VAL A 9 -0.97 4.17 13.18
CA VAL A 9 -1.52 2.83 13.49
C VAL A 9 -0.36 1.84 13.69
N PRO A 10 -0.41 0.98 14.72
CA PRO A 10 0.62 -0.05 14.93
C PRO A 10 0.82 -0.94 13.70
N PRO A 11 2.05 -1.41 13.41
CA PRO A 11 2.37 -2.08 12.16
C PRO A 11 1.66 -3.44 11.97
N GLU A 12 1.35 -4.15 13.06
CA GLU A 12 0.49 -5.33 13.06
C GLU A 12 -0.94 -5.02 12.59
N ASP A 13 -1.53 -3.97 13.13
CA ASP A 13 -2.90 -3.56 12.79
C ASP A 13 -2.96 -2.95 11.38
N ALA A 14 -1.94 -2.18 10.99
CA ALA A 14 -1.83 -1.64 9.65
C ALA A 14 -1.76 -2.73 8.58
N ARG A 15 -1.08 -3.86 8.88
CA ARG A 15 -1.07 -5.04 8.01
C ARG A 15 -2.45 -5.68 7.94
N LEU A 16 -3.09 -5.89 9.09
CA LEU A 16 -4.47 -6.42 9.13
C LEU A 16 -5.43 -5.57 8.28
N ILE A 17 -5.37 -4.24 8.38
CA ILE A 17 -6.20 -3.32 7.59
C ILE A 17 -5.94 -3.50 6.09
N ARG A 18 -4.67 -3.57 5.67
CA ARG A 18 -4.31 -3.76 4.25
C ARG A 18 -4.76 -5.11 3.71
N ASP A 19 -4.62 -6.17 4.50
CA ASP A 19 -5.00 -7.53 4.12
C ASP A 19 -6.53 -7.71 4.07
N SER A 20 -7.27 -6.94 4.87
CA SER A 20 -8.73 -7.04 5.01
C SER A 20 -9.54 -6.19 4.03
N GLY A 21 -8.95 -5.82 2.87
CA GLY A 21 -9.56 -4.89 1.92
C GLY A 21 -10.99 -5.25 1.48
N GLN A 22 -11.31 -6.53 1.30
CA GLN A 22 -12.67 -6.96 0.92
C GLN A 22 -13.69 -6.71 2.03
N VAL A 23 -13.33 -6.97 3.29
CA VAL A 23 -14.20 -6.74 4.45
C VAL A 23 -14.45 -5.24 4.60
N LEU A 24 -13.41 -4.42 4.47
CA LEU A 24 -13.52 -2.95 4.52
C LEU A 24 -14.49 -2.39 3.48
N VAL A 25 -14.46 -2.90 2.24
CA VAL A 25 -15.41 -2.47 1.20
C VAL A 25 -16.83 -2.92 1.52
N ARG A 26 -17.03 -4.13 2.05
CA ARG A 26 -18.35 -4.58 2.51
C ARG A 26 -18.87 -3.70 3.65
N MET A 27 -18.04 -3.41 4.65
CA MET A 27 -18.36 -2.49 5.76
C MET A 27 -18.80 -1.13 5.23
N ARG A 28 -18.08 -0.59 4.25
CA ARG A 28 -18.41 0.72 3.65
C ARG A 28 -19.75 0.74 2.93
N ARG A 29 -20.18 -0.41 2.40
CA ARG A 29 -21.52 -0.61 1.80
C ARG A 29 -22.61 -0.89 2.83
N GLY A 30 -22.31 -0.79 4.12
CA GLY A 30 -23.27 -0.98 5.22
C GLY A 30 -23.47 -2.44 5.63
N TRP A 31 -22.58 -3.36 5.22
CA TRP A 31 -22.62 -4.72 5.72
C TRP A 31 -22.22 -4.79 7.19
N VAL A 32 -23.02 -5.48 7.99
CA VAL A 32 -22.75 -5.78 9.40
C VAL A 32 -22.87 -7.30 9.56
N PRO A 33 -21.87 -7.98 10.18
CA PRO A 33 -21.95 -9.42 10.38
C PRO A 33 -23.13 -9.79 11.28
N GLU A 34 -23.81 -10.90 10.98
CA GLU A 34 -24.89 -11.41 11.81
C GLU A 34 -24.39 -11.73 13.22
N PRO A 35 -25.22 -11.73 14.28
CA PRO A 35 -24.79 -12.16 15.62
C PRO A 35 -24.49 -13.68 15.63
N PRO A 36 -23.57 -14.16 16.49
CA PRO A 36 -23.27 -15.59 16.56
C PRO A 36 -24.55 -16.39 16.88
N PRO A 37 -24.74 -17.57 16.27
CA PRO A 37 -25.85 -18.44 16.63
C PRO A 37 -25.74 -18.78 18.12
N ARG A 38 -26.83 -18.55 18.88
CA ARG A 38 -26.88 -18.92 20.30
C ARG A 38 -26.52 -20.39 20.43
N ALA A 39 -25.53 -20.70 21.26
CA ALA A 39 -25.01 -22.04 21.51
C ALA A 39 -26.12 -23.00 22.00
N GLY A 40 -26.89 -23.54 21.05
CA GLY A 40 -27.99 -24.48 21.30
C GLY A 40 -27.81 -25.83 20.62
N VAL A 41 -26.80 -26.01 19.76
CA VAL A 41 -26.65 -27.25 18.98
C VAL A 41 -25.17 -27.67 18.83
N ALA A 42 -24.35 -27.49 19.88
CA ALA A 42 -23.02 -28.10 19.95
C ALA A 42 -23.06 -29.62 20.26
N GLN A 43 -24.25 -30.23 20.30
CA GLN A 43 -24.45 -31.64 20.66
C GLN A 43 -24.53 -32.60 19.45
N SER A 44 -24.25 -32.14 18.23
CA SER A 44 -24.26 -32.97 17.02
C SER A 44 -22.87 -33.47 16.60
N LYS A 45 -21.78 -32.91 17.15
CA LYS A 45 -20.41 -33.31 16.77
C LYS A 45 -20.08 -34.75 17.17
N GLY A 46 -20.57 -35.25 18.31
CA GLY A 46 -20.29 -36.60 18.81
C GLY A 46 -21.14 -37.72 18.18
N VAL A 47 -22.40 -37.45 17.82
CA VAL A 47 -23.33 -38.49 17.32
C VAL A 47 -22.96 -38.94 15.91
N ALA A 48 -22.56 -38.02 15.03
CA ALA A 48 -22.24 -38.35 13.64
C ALA A 48 -20.96 -39.21 13.51
N VAL A 49 -19.94 -38.94 14.33
CA VAL A 49 -18.68 -39.72 14.36
C VAL A 49 -18.91 -41.14 14.87
N ALA A 50 -19.81 -41.30 15.85
CA ALA A 50 -20.19 -42.62 16.35
C ALA A 50 -20.90 -43.45 15.26
N VAL A 51 -21.80 -42.84 14.48
CA VAL A 51 -22.53 -43.54 13.41
C VAL A 51 -21.60 -43.97 12.28
N THR A 52 -20.65 -43.13 11.85
CA THR A 52 -19.66 -43.52 10.83
C THR A 52 -18.69 -44.60 11.32
N ALA A 53 -18.21 -44.51 12.56
CA ALA A 53 -17.35 -45.54 13.13
C ALA A 53 -18.05 -46.91 13.22
N VAL A 54 -19.32 -46.93 13.60
CA VAL A 54 -20.13 -48.17 13.65
C VAL A 54 -20.36 -48.75 12.25
N ALA A 55 -20.63 -47.91 11.25
CA ALA A 55 -20.80 -48.37 9.86
C ALA A 55 -19.50 -48.99 9.29
N VAL A 56 -18.35 -48.35 9.53
CA VAL A 56 -17.03 -48.88 9.11
C VAL A 56 -16.69 -50.18 9.83
N LEU A 57 -16.99 -50.28 11.13
CA LEU A 57 -16.78 -51.48 11.92
C LEU A 57 -17.65 -52.67 11.43
N LEU A 58 -18.91 -52.41 11.06
CA LEU A 58 -19.81 -53.42 10.51
C LEU A 58 -19.38 -53.93 9.12
N ILE A 59 -18.75 -53.07 8.31
CA ILE A 59 -18.14 -53.43 7.02
C ILE A 59 -16.85 -54.26 7.24
N ALA A 60 -16.01 -53.86 8.19
CA ALA A 60 -14.77 -54.56 8.53
C ALA A 60 -15.00 -55.97 9.10
N LEU A 61 -16.14 -56.21 9.75
CA LEU A 61 -16.53 -57.53 10.26
C LEU A 61 -16.94 -58.53 9.16
N GLY A 62 -16.93 -58.15 7.88
CA GLY A 62 -16.95 -59.09 6.76
C GLY A 62 -18.24 -59.92 6.62
N LEU A 63 -19.37 -59.43 7.15
CA LEU A 63 -20.65 -60.13 7.17
C LEU A 63 -21.53 -59.83 5.94
N MET A 64 -21.01 -59.86 4.71
CA MET A 64 -21.90 -59.97 3.54
C MET A 64 -21.25 -60.40 2.22
N SER A 65 -22.00 -61.20 1.46
CA SER A 65 -21.67 -61.68 0.12
C SER A 65 -21.42 -60.53 -0.87
N ARG A 66 -20.49 -60.75 -1.82
CA ARG A 66 -19.86 -59.75 -2.71
C ARG A 66 -20.79 -58.78 -3.47
N GLY A 67 -22.10 -59.06 -3.58
CA GLY A 67 -23.07 -58.19 -4.27
C GLY A 67 -23.83 -57.21 -3.36
N ILE A 68 -24.15 -57.61 -2.12
CA ILE A 68 -24.94 -56.77 -1.21
C ILE A 68 -24.07 -55.66 -0.59
N GLY A 69 -22.77 -55.93 -0.41
CA GLY A 69 -21.81 -54.94 0.08
C GLY A 69 -21.71 -53.69 -0.79
N LEU A 70 -21.80 -53.83 -2.12
CA LEU A 70 -21.79 -52.68 -3.05
C LEU A 70 -23.09 -51.86 -2.99
N LEU A 71 -24.24 -52.52 -2.85
CA LEU A 71 -25.53 -51.83 -2.69
C LEU A 71 -25.61 -51.08 -1.35
N LEU A 72 -25.11 -51.67 -0.26
CA LEU A 72 -25.01 -50.99 1.03
C LEU A 72 -23.98 -49.85 1.01
N LEU A 73 -22.85 -50.00 0.31
CA LEU A 73 -21.89 -48.92 0.11
C LEU A 73 -22.51 -47.74 -0.64
N ALA A 74 -23.31 -47.99 -1.68
CA ALA A 74 -24.01 -46.92 -2.38
C ALA A 74 -25.11 -46.30 -1.51
N PHE A 75 -25.91 -47.11 -0.81
CA PHE A 75 -27.07 -46.62 -0.05
C PHE A 75 -26.70 -45.94 1.27
N VAL A 76 -25.57 -46.31 1.89
CA VAL A 76 -25.09 -45.70 3.14
C VAL A 76 -23.94 -44.73 2.86
N GLY A 77 -23.01 -45.10 1.98
CA GLY A 77 -21.85 -44.28 1.66
C GLY A 77 -22.20 -43.00 0.91
N VAL A 78 -23.16 -43.02 -0.03
CA VAL A 78 -23.56 -41.80 -0.74
C VAL A 78 -24.22 -40.79 0.21
N PRO A 79 -25.22 -41.15 1.04
CA PRO A 79 -25.78 -40.20 2.01
C PRO A 79 -24.77 -39.72 3.04
N VAL A 80 -23.85 -40.58 3.49
CA VAL A 80 -22.78 -40.17 4.41
C VAL A 80 -21.82 -39.19 3.74
N LEU A 81 -21.44 -39.42 2.48
CA LEU A 81 -20.59 -38.51 1.71
C LEU A 81 -21.33 -37.18 1.46
N LEU A 82 -22.62 -37.23 1.17
CA LEU A 82 -23.46 -36.05 0.93
C LEU A 82 -23.64 -35.22 2.21
N VAL A 83 -23.86 -35.88 3.35
CA VAL A 83 -23.89 -35.23 4.68
C VAL A 83 -22.52 -34.69 5.06
N ALA A 84 -21.43 -35.41 4.78
CA ALA A 84 -20.07 -34.95 5.04
C ALA A 84 -19.72 -33.74 4.15
N PHE A 85 -20.13 -33.75 2.89
CA PHE A 85 -19.94 -32.66 1.94
C PHE A 85 -20.74 -31.42 2.34
N ILE A 86 -22.04 -31.56 2.61
CA ILE A 86 -22.88 -30.46 3.13
C ILE A 86 -22.31 -29.93 4.45
N ARG A 87 -21.83 -30.81 5.33
CA ARG A 87 -21.27 -30.39 6.62
C ARG A 87 -19.93 -29.69 6.48
N ASN A 88 -19.08 -30.10 5.54
CA ASN A 88 -17.83 -29.40 5.26
C ASN A 88 -18.13 -28.00 4.70
N ASP A 89 -19.07 -27.91 3.76
CA ASP A 89 -19.54 -26.65 3.17
C ASP A 89 -20.08 -25.69 4.26
N LEU A 90 -20.92 -26.21 5.18
CA LEU A 90 -21.42 -25.43 6.32
C LEU A 90 -20.33 -25.06 7.34
N THR A 91 -19.32 -25.91 7.53
CA THR A 91 -18.21 -25.62 8.47
C THR A 91 -17.29 -24.56 7.88
N ASP A 92 -17.03 -24.61 6.57
CA ASP A 92 -16.25 -23.60 5.84
C ASP A 92 -16.98 -22.24 5.83
N GLU A 93 -18.30 -22.22 5.60
CA GLU A 93 -19.13 -21.00 5.71
C GLU A 93 -19.16 -20.43 7.14
N ASP A 94 -19.28 -21.29 8.16
CA ASP A 94 -19.25 -20.88 9.56
C ASP A 94 -17.89 -20.32 9.97
N GLU A 95 -16.78 -20.92 9.52
CA GLU A 95 -15.42 -20.46 9.80
C GLU A 95 -15.12 -19.12 9.11
N GLU A 96 -15.48 -18.96 7.83
CA GLU A 96 -15.31 -17.69 7.11
C GLU A 96 -16.15 -16.57 7.75
N ALA A 97 -17.38 -16.87 8.18
CA ALA A 97 -18.24 -15.90 8.86
C ALA A 97 -17.71 -15.50 10.24
N VAL A 98 -17.14 -16.43 11.00
CA VAL A 98 -16.50 -16.14 12.30
C VAL A 98 -15.27 -15.26 12.10
N LEU A 99 -14.38 -15.64 11.19
CA LEU A 99 -13.18 -14.85 10.87
C LEU A 99 -13.55 -13.45 10.36
N ALA A 100 -14.53 -13.34 9.45
CA ALA A 100 -15.00 -12.05 8.95
C ALA A 100 -15.60 -11.18 10.05
N ARG A 101 -16.25 -11.77 11.06
CA ARG A 101 -16.78 -11.04 12.23
C ARG A 101 -15.65 -10.55 13.13
N GLU A 102 -14.68 -11.40 13.47
CA GLU A 102 -13.53 -11.00 14.29
C GLU A 102 -12.76 -9.86 13.62
N VAL A 103 -12.49 -9.99 12.32
CA VAL A 103 -11.86 -8.96 11.50
C VAL A 103 -12.72 -7.69 11.48
N TYR A 104 -14.03 -7.78 11.24
CA TYR A 104 -14.95 -6.62 11.30
C TYR A 104 -14.88 -5.89 12.65
N GLU A 105 -14.92 -6.64 13.76
CA GLU A 105 -14.88 -6.07 15.10
C GLU A 105 -13.56 -5.37 15.41
N GLN A 106 -12.45 -5.86 14.87
CA GLN A 106 -11.16 -5.21 15.00
C GLN A 106 -11.06 -3.96 14.10
N LEU A 107 -11.48 -4.07 12.83
CA LEU A 107 -11.43 -2.98 11.86
C LEU A 107 -12.29 -1.77 12.24
N ARG A 108 -13.43 -1.99 12.92
CA ARG A 108 -14.32 -0.89 13.36
C ARG A 108 -13.62 0.09 14.32
N TRP A 109 -12.62 -0.37 15.08
CA TRP A 109 -11.85 0.50 15.99
C TRP A 109 -10.93 1.46 15.24
N TYR A 110 -10.57 1.12 14.01
CA TYR A 110 -9.72 1.94 13.13
C TYR A 110 -10.55 2.74 12.12
N GLU A 111 -11.87 2.88 12.31
CA GLU A 111 -12.69 3.72 11.44
C GLU A 111 -12.16 5.17 11.43
N GLY A 112 -11.93 5.71 10.24
CA GLY A 112 -11.31 7.02 10.05
C GLY A 112 -9.77 7.05 10.11
N ARG A 113 -9.12 5.90 10.32
CA ARG A 113 -7.64 5.72 10.28
C ARG A 113 -7.15 5.03 9.00
N TYR A 114 -8.04 4.84 8.03
CA TYR A 114 -7.72 4.35 6.70
C TYR A 114 -8.56 5.05 5.65
N VAL A 115 -8.08 5.05 4.41
CA VAL A 115 -8.79 5.56 3.23
C VAL A 115 -8.79 4.47 2.17
N LEU A 116 -9.98 4.13 1.68
CA LEU A 116 -10.13 3.19 0.58
C LEU A 116 -10.06 3.94 -0.75
N THR A 117 -9.44 3.33 -1.76
CA THR A 117 -9.49 3.86 -3.12
C THR A 117 -10.92 3.99 -3.67
N ASP A 118 -11.86 3.17 -3.17
CA ASP A 118 -13.29 3.24 -3.48
C ASP A 118 -13.98 4.51 -2.90
N ASP A 119 -13.39 5.16 -1.90
CA ASP A 119 -13.90 6.43 -1.36
C ASP A 119 -13.54 7.64 -2.24
N LEU A 120 -12.68 7.44 -3.24
CA LEU A 120 -12.12 8.50 -4.07
C LEU A 120 -12.84 8.58 -5.42
N ASP A 121 -13.23 9.80 -5.79
CA ASP A 121 -13.62 10.08 -7.17
C ASP A 121 -12.44 9.89 -8.14
N GLU A 122 -12.73 9.80 -9.43
CA GLU A 122 -11.74 9.50 -10.46
C GLU A 122 -10.62 10.56 -10.56
N ALA A 123 -10.93 11.84 -10.30
CA ALA A 123 -9.91 12.89 -10.29
C ALA A 123 -8.97 12.74 -9.08
N SER A 124 -9.55 12.47 -7.92
CA SER A 124 -8.85 12.26 -6.65
C SER A 124 -7.97 11.01 -6.69
N ARG A 125 -8.43 9.91 -7.33
CA ARG A 125 -7.62 8.69 -7.53
C ARG A 125 -6.35 8.98 -8.34
N ARG A 126 -6.46 9.73 -9.44
CA ARG A 126 -5.28 10.11 -10.24
C ARG A 126 -4.29 10.97 -9.46
N LEU A 127 -4.80 11.86 -8.61
CA LEU A 127 -4.00 12.77 -7.82
C LEU A 127 -3.25 12.03 -6.70
N LEU A 128 -3.92 11.08 -6.04
CA LEU A 128 -3.25 10.17 -5.10
C LEU A 128 -2.16 9.33 -5.78
N ALA A 129 -2.46 8.73 -6.94
CA ALA A 129 -1.48 7.93 -7.68
C ALA A 129 -0.24 8.75 -8.14
N ARG A 130 -0.39 10.05 -8.38
CA ARG A 130 0.74 10.96 -8.62
C ARG A 130 1.62 11.11 -7.38
N ALA A 131 1.01 11.38 -6.23
CA ALA A 131 1.73 11.49 -4.95
C ALA A 131 2.47 10.19 -4.60
N GLN A 132 1.81 9.04 -4.75
CA GLN A 132 2.41 7.73 -4.46
C GLN A 132 3.60 7.42 -5.36
N ARG A 133 3.53 7.74 -6.66
CA ARG A 133 4.68 7.60 -7.58
C ARG A 133 5.84 8.51 -7.19
N ALA A 134 5.57 9.74 -6.77
CA ALA A 134 6.61 10.65 -6.30
C ALA A 134 7.29 10.10 -5.03
N ILE A 135 6.52 9.59 -4.07
CA ILE A 135 7.03 8.97 -2.84
C ILE A 135 7.84 7.71 -3.15
N ALA A 136 7.34 6.83 -4.02
CA ALA A 136 8.06 5.63 -4.47
C ALA A 136 9.41 5.99 -5.09
N THR A 137 9.45 7.01 -5.96
CA THR A 137 10.69 7.50 -6.59
C THR A 137 11.74 7.90 -5.56
N VAL A 138 11.34 8.55 -4.46
CA VAL A 138 12.25 8.93 -3.39
C VAL A 138 12.72 7.70 -2.61
N ASN A 139 11.79 6.85 -2.19
CA ASN A 139 12.08 5.67 -1.38
C ASN A 139 12.99 4.66 -2.10
N GLU A 140 12.83 4.52 -3.42
CA GLU A 140 13.60 3.60 -4.26
C GLU A 140 14.97 4.17 -4.69
N SER A 141 15.26 5.45 -4.42
CA SER A 141 16.54 6.07 -4.80
C SER A 141 17.71 5.54 -3.96
N SER A 142 18.84 5.27 -4.60
CA SER A 142 20.07 4.87 -3.91
C SER A 142 20.59 6.00 -3.03
N VAL A 143 20.42 7.25 -3.43
CA VAL A 143 20.78 8.42 -2.59
C VAL A 143 20.01 8.42 -1.26
N ASN A 144 18.74 8.00 -1.24
CA ASN A 144 17.99 7.81 0.00
C ASN A 144 18.47 6.57 0.79
N ALA A 145 18.72 5.45 0.10
CA ALA A 145 19.18 4.21 0.73
C ALA A 145 20.57 4.33 1.38
N GLU A 146 21.48 5.09 0.77
CA GLU A 146 22.83 5.38 1.26
C GLU A 146 22.86 6.48 2.33
N GLY A 147 21.69 7.00 2.75
CA GLY A 147 21.60 8.01 3.80
C GLY A 147 22.16 9.38 3.42
N LEU A 148 22.31 9.67 2.12
CA LEU A 148 22.74 10.98 1.63
C LEU A 148 21.62 12.03 1.67
N LEU A 149 20.38 11.57 1.82
CA LEU A 149 19.23 12.37 2.28
C LEU A 149 18.96 12.06 3.75
N ASP A 150 18.17 12.90 4.41
CA ASP A 150 17.66 12.63 5.75
C ASP A 150 16.65 11.47 5.74
N GLY A 151 17.17 10.24 5.59
CA GLY A 151 16.39 9.02 5.36
C GLY A 151 15.45 8.68 6.52
N VAL A 152 15.86 8.97 7.77
CA VAL A 152 15.01 8.79 8.95
C VAL A 152 13.81 9.74 8.87
N ARG A 153 14.04 11.00 8.51
CA ARG A 153 12.97 11.98 8.40
C ARG A 153 12.07 11.71 7.22
N ASN A 154 12.61 11.26 6.09
CA ASN A 154 11.84 10.82 4.93
C ASN A 154 10.92 9.64 5.27
N ALA A 155 11.44 8.64 6.00
CA ALA A 155 10.68 7.45 6.39
C ALA A 155 9.49 7.76 7.29
N VAL A 156 9.52 8.86 8.04
CA VAL A 156 8.41 9.31 8.90
C VAL A 156 7.50 10.30 8.17
N MET A 157 8.08 11.28 7.47
CA MET A 157 7.33 12.37 6.85
C MET A 157 6.56 11.92 5.61
N LEU A 158 7.16 11.13 4.72
CA LEU A 158 6.51 10.75 3.46
C LEU A 158 5.22 9.94 3.68
N PRO A 159 5.19 8.92 4.57
CA PRO A 159 3.93 8.24 4.90
C PRO A 159 2.88 9.16 5.52
N ALA A 160 3.29 10.12 6.36
CA ALA A 160 2.37 11.11 6.93
C ALA A 160 1.79 12.04 5.86
N GLN A 161 2.59 12.44 4.87
CA GLN A 161 2.14 13.24 3.73
C GLN A 161 1.17 12.46 2.85
N GLU A 162 1.47 11.19 2.54
CA GLU A 162 0.58 10.31 1.78
C GLU A 162 -0.78 10.17 2.47
N TRP A 163 -0.77 9.88 3.77
CA TRP A 163 -1.98 9.75 4.57
C TRP A 163 -2.82 11.03 4.56
N GLU A 164 -2.21 12.19 4.81
CA GLU A 164 -2.91 13.47 4.82
C GLU A 164 -3.51 13.80 3.45
N ILE A 165 -2.78 13.53 2.36
CA ILE A 165 -3.29 13.71 0.99
C ILE A 165 -4.48 12.79 0.75
N ALA A 166 -4.36 11.49 1.05
CA ALA A 166 -5.44 10.52 0.87
C ALA A 166 -6.70 10.91 1.65
N ARG A 167 -6.53 11.32 2.92
CA ARG A 167 -7.62 11.78 3.80
C ARG A 167 -8.34 13.01 3.26
N LEU A 168 -7.59 14.01 2.79
CA LEU A 168 -8.15 15.22 2.20
C LEU A 168 -8.89 14.94 0.89
N LEU A 169 -8.31 14.09 0.03
CA LEU A 169 -8.92 13.68 -1.24
C LEU A 169 -10.21 12.88 -1.04
N ALA A 170 -10.27 12.00 -0.04
CA ALA A 170 -11.50 11.29 0.33
C ALA A 170 -12.59 12.25 0.81
N LYS A 171 -12.21 13.25 1.62
CA LYS A 171 -13.14 14.31 2.07
C LYS A 171 -13.64 15.16 0.91
N LEU A 172 -12.77 15.56 -0.02
CA LEU A 172 -13.13 16.29 -1.24
C LEU A 172 -14.08 15.48 -2.12
N SER A 173 -13.78 14.20 -2.35
CA SER A 173 -14.63 13.29 -3.13
C SER A 173 -16.04 13.17 -2.53
N ALA A 174 -16.15 12.98 -1.22
CA ALA A 174 -17.42 12.92 -0.53
C ALA A 174 -18.20 14.24 -0.62
N LEU A 175 -17.53 15.39 -0.46
CA LEU A 175 -18.17 16.71 -0.56
C LEU A 175 -18.63 17.02 -1.98
N ARG A 176 -17.85 16.68 -3.01
CA ARG A 176 -18.24 16.83 -4.42
C ARG A 176 -19.45 16.00 -4.77
N THR A 177 -19.52 14.76 -4.30
CA THR A 177 -20.69 13.89 -4.50
C THR A 177 -21.94 14.51 -3.89
N ARG A 178 -21.88 14.95 -2.62
CA ARG A 178 -23.01 15.64 -1.95
C ARG A 178 -23.40 16.94 -2.63
N HIS A 179 -22.42 17.73 -3.07
CA HIS A 179 -22.68 18.98 -3.80
C HIS A 179 -23.41 18.69 -5.12
N ARG A 180 -22.95 17.67 -5.87
CA ARG A 180 -23.58 17.24 -7.13
C ARG A 180 -25.02 16.78 -6.90
N GLU A 181 -25.29 16.00 -5.86
CA GLU A 181 -26.65 15.56 -5.47
C GLU A 181 -27.57 16.73 -5.08
N THR A 182 -27.03 17.74 -4.42
CA THR A 182 -27.78 18.94 -4.03
C THR A 182 -28.12 19.79 -5.26
N VAL A 183 -27.18 19.92 -6.20
CA VAL A 183 -27.32 20.76 -7.41
C VAL A 183 -28.16 20.10 -8.50
N THR A 184 -28.20 18.77 -8.59
CA THR A 184 -29.08 18.05 -9.54
C THR A 184 -30.55 18.02 -9.11
N GLY A 185 -30.87 18.42 -7.88
CA GLY A 185 -32.24 18.70 -7.44
C GLY A 185 -32.81 19.97 -8.11
N ALA A 186 -34.10 20.25 -7.91
CA ALA A 186 -34.70 21.52 -8.34
C ALA A 186 -34.16 22.66 -7.47
N VAL A 187 -32.99 23.19 -7.83
CA VAL A 187 -32.32 24.28 -7.11
C VAL A 187 -33.07 25.58 -7.37
N THR A 188 -33.62 26.20 -6.33
CA THR A 188 -34.15 27.56 -6.46
C THR A 188 -32.99 28.56 -6.57
N PRO A 189 -33.18 29.73 -7.20
CA PRO A 189 -32.12 30.75 -7.31
C PRO A 189 -31.48 31.13 -5.97
N GLU A 190 -32.25 31.10 -4.88
CA GLU A 190 -31.81 31.38 -3.52
C GLU A 190 -30.86 30.29 -3.00
N VAL A 191 -31.12 29.01 -3.31
CA VAL A 191 -30.24 27.89 -2.95
C VAL A 191 -28.93 27.94 -3.76
N ALA A 192 -29.00 28.34 -5.03
CA ALA A 192 -27.81 28.50 -5.87
C ALA A 192 -26.86 29.57 -5.31
N ALA A 193 -27.39 30.71 -4.85
CA ALA A 193 -26.59 31.78 -4.24
C ALA A 193 -25.87 31.34 -2.96
N VAL A 194 -26.47 30.43 -2.17
CA VAL A 194 -25.84 29.87 -0.96
C VAL A 194 -24.82 28.77 -1.31
N ALA A 195 -25.00 28.07 -2.42
CA ALA A 195 -24.10 27.01 -2.88
C ALA A 195 -22.79 27.54 -3.49
N GLU A 196 -22.79 28.75 -4.04
CA GLU A 196 -21.62 29.33 -4.73
C GLU A 196 -20.39 29.52 -3.82
N PRO A 197 -20.49 30.08 -2.58
CA PRO A 197 -19.36 30.12 -1.66
C PRO A 197 -18.81 28.73 -1.29
N LEU A 198 -19.69 27.71 -1.21
CA LEU A 198 -19.28 26.34 -0.91
C LEU A 198 -18.50 25.73 -2.06
N ALA A 199 -18.90 25.98 -3.30
CA ALA A 199 -18.15 25.56 -4.49
C ALA A 199 -16.75 26.19 -4.50
N ARG A 200 -16.64 27.51 -4.28
CA ARG A 200 -15.34 28.19 -4.18
C ARG A 200 -14.43 27.62 -3.07
N ALA A 201 -15.02 27.27 -1.93
CA ALA A 201 -14.26 26.65 -0.85
C ALA A 201 -13.75 25.24 -1.22
N LEU A 202 -14.51 24.47 -2.00
CA LEU A 202 -14.07 23.18 -2.55
C LEU A 202 -12.94 23.36 -3.55
N ASP A 203 -13.06 24.31 -4.47
CA ASP A 203 -12.04 24.59 -5.49
C ASP A 203 -10.72 25.02 -4.83
N SER A 204 -10.78 25.95 -3.87
CA SER A 204 -9.60 26.37 -3.11
C SER A 204 -8.97 25.23 -2.29
N SER A 205 -9.79 24.33 -1.76
CA SER A 205 -9.30 23.15 -1.04
C SER A 205 -8.62 22.14 -1.99
N GLU A 206 -9.15 21.98 -3.20
CA GLU A 206 -8.54 21.17 -4.25
C GLU A 206 -7.20 21.74 -4.69
N GLU A 207 -7.13 23.05 -4.99
CA GLU A 207 -5.90 23.73 -5.37
C GLU A 207 -4.80 23.55 -4.32
N ALA A 208 -5.15 23.62 -3.04
CA ALA A 208 -4.19 23.40 -1.95
C ALA A 208 -3.64 21.96 -1.93
N VAL A 209 -4.48 20.95 -2.20
CA VAL A 209 -4.02 19.55 -2.29
C VAL A 209 -3.17 19.32 -3.54
N VAL A 210 -3.56 19.91 -4.68
CA VAL A 210 -2.77 19.88 -5.92
C VAL A 210 -1.36 20.45 -5.67
N ALA A 211 -1.26 21.64 -5.07
CA ALA A 211 0.01 22.27 -4.76
C ALA A 211 0.91 21.42 -3.85
N ARG A 212 0.31 20.67 -2.91
CA ARG A 212 1.03 19.74 -2.04
C ARG A 212 1.60 18.55 -2.82
N VAL A 213 0.84 17.99 -3.75
CA VAL A 213 1.32 16.92 -4.63
C VAL A 213 2.40 17.42 -5.60
N GLU A 214 2.26 18.62 -6.15
CA GLU A 214 3.29 19.23 -7.00
C GLU A 214 4.58 19.52 -6.22
N ALA A 215 4.49 19.83 -4.93
CA ALA A 215 5.67 19.93 -4.08
C ALA A 215 6.37 18.57 -3.92
N LEU A 216 5.60 17.48 -3.72
CA LEU A 216 6.16 16.11 -3.65
C LEU A 216 6.82 15.71 -4.97
N GLU A 217 6.19 16.01 -6.09
CA GLU A 217 6.75 15.73 -7.43
C GLU A 217 8.04 16.51 -7.68
N ARG A 218 8.10 17.80 -7.30
CA ARG A 218 9.34 18.59 -7.37
C ARG A 218 10.45 18.00 -6.49
N TYR A 219 10.11 17.54 -5.29
CA TYR A 219 11.06 16.87 -4.44
C TYR A 219 11.59 15.57 -5.08
N ALA A 220 10.70 14.72 -5.61
CA ALA A 220 11.09 13.51 -6.32
C ALA A 220 11.97 13.79 -7.56
N ALA A 221 11.69 14.87 -8.29
CA ALA A 221 12.52 15.31 -9.41
C ALA A 221 13.93 15.70 -8.94
N ASN A 222 14.06 16.46 -7.85
CA ASN A 222 15.37 16.82 -7.29
C ASN A 222 16.14 15.60 -6.77
N VAL A 223 15.45 14.62 -6.17
CA VAL A 223 16.06 13.35 -5.76
C VAL A 223 16.54 12.56 -6.98
N THR A 224 15.79 12.58 -8.09
CA THR A 224 16.21 11.93 -9.34
C THR A 224 17.47 12.59 -9.92
N GLU A 225 17.58 13.92 -9.90
CA GLU A 225 18.81 14.60 -10.30
C GLU A 225 19.99 14.25 -9.39
N ALA A 226 19.76 14.18 -8.08
CA ALA A 226 20.79 13.78 -7.13
C ALA A 226 21.24 12.33 -7.37
N GLU A 227 20.32 11.43 -7.68
CA GLU A 227 20.60 10.04 -8.04
C GLU A 227 21.48 9.95 -9.29
N ARG A 228 21.20 10.75 -10.33
CA ARG A 228 22.06 10.79 -11.53
C ARG A 228 23.46 11.28 -11.22
N ALA A 229 23.58 12.37 -10.45
CA ALA A 229 24.88 12.91 -10.04
C ALA A 229 25.66 11.90 -9.17
N PHE A 230 24.96 11.19 -8.28
CA PHE A 230 25.56 10.18 -7.41
C PHE A 230 26.08 8.98 -8.21
N ARG A 231 25.30 8.45 -9.16
CA ARG A 231 25.76 7.35 -10.03
C ARG A 231 26.94 7.73 -10.89
N ALA A 232 26.94 8.95 -11.43
CA ALA A 232 28.07 9.45 -12.19
C ALA A 232 29.32 9.55 -11.30
N HIS A 233 29.17 10.07 -10.07
CA HIS A 233 30.28 10.15 -9.11
C HIS A 233 30.84 8.76 -8.79
N GLN A 234 29.99 7.78 -8.50
CA GLN A 234 30.42 6.39 -8.26
C GLN A 234 31.21 5.77 -9.43
N GLN A 235 30.81 6.06 -10.68
CA GLN A 235 31.55 5.58 -11.86
C GLN A 235 32.94 6.20 -11.98
N VAL A 236 33.07 7.50 -11.69
CA VAL A 236 34.36 8.20 -11.70
C VAL A 236 35.26 7.71 -10.56
N GLU A 237 34.69 7.46 -9.38
CA GLU A 237 35.39 6.84 -8.24
C GLU A 237 35.95 5.47 -8.59
N GLU A 238 35.15 4.62 -9.26
CA GLU A 238 35.59 3.31 -9.72
C GLU A 238 36.76 3.42 -10.72
N LEU A 239 36.70 4.37 -11.65
CA LEU A 239 37.78 4.65 -12.58
C LEU A 239 39.04 5.16 -11.86
N ARG A 240 38.88 6.03 -10.86
CA ARG A 240 40.00 6.53 -10.06
C ARG A 240 40.71 5.41 -9.30
N GLY A 241 39.96 4.46 -8.75
CA GLY A 241 40.53 3.27 -8.12
C GLY A 241 41.44 2.45 -9.05
N ARG A 242 41.29 2.59 -10.38
CA ARG A 242 42.13 1.94 -11.39
C ARG A 242 43.30 2.81 -11.88
N ILE A 243 43.27 4.14 -11.66
CA ILE A 243 44.32 5.07 -12.14
C ILE A 243 45.70 4.64 -11.68
N HIS A 244 45.87 4.18 -10.44
CA HIS A 244 47.17 3.72 -9.94
C HIS A 244 47.80 2.61 -10.79
N GLN A 245 46.99 1.72 -11.37
CA GLN A 245 47.46 0.65 -12.26
C GLN A 245 47.92 1.21 -13.62
N TYR A 246 47.28 2.30 -14.09
CA TYR A 246 47.67 2.99 -15.30
C TYR A 246 48.93 3.86 -15.08
N GLU A 247 49.07 4.49 -13.91
CA GLU A 247 50.28 5.23 -13.51
C GLU A 247 51.49 4.29 -13.43
N GLU A 248 51.33 3.12 -12.81
CA GLU A 248 52.37 2.08 -12.76
C GLU A 248 52.77 1.62 -14.17
N LEU A 249 51.79 1.35 -15.04
CA LEU A 249 52.05 0.99 -16.44
C LEU A 249 52.75 2.12 -17.23
N VAL A 250 52.38 3.38 -17.01
CA VAL A 250 53.04 4.54 -17.66
C VAL A 250 54.49 4.67 -17.19
N ALA A 251 54.74 4.47 -15.90
CA ALA A 251 56.08 4.49 -15.34
C ALA A 251 56.95 3.33 -15.87
N GLU A 252 56.38 2.14 -16.05
CA GLU A 252 57.07 0.99 -16.66
C GLU A 252 57.35 1.18 -18.16
N THR A 253 56.48 1.89 -18.88
CA THR A 253 56.57 2.05 -20.34
C THR A 253 57.33 3.31 -20.79
N GLY A 254 57.62 4.25 -19.88
CA GLY A 254 58.29 5.52 -20.18
C GLY A 254 57.45 6.49 -21.01
N ALA A 255 56.12 6.34 -21.01
CA ALA A 255 55.17 7.12 -21.82
C ALA A 255 54.78 8.46 -21.16
N ASP A 256 55.75 9.35 -20.91
CA ASP A 256 55.54 10.53 -20.06
C ASP A 256 54.73 11.68 -20.69
N ALA A 257 54.69 11.82 -22.02
CA ALA A 257 54.22 13.06 -22.65
C ALA A 257 52.70 13.16 -22.89
N PHE A 258 51.98 12.03 -22.98
CA PHE A 258 50.55 12.02 -23.35
C PHE A 258 49.62 11.49 -22.27
N ALA A 259 50.10 10.65 -21.34
CA ALA A 259 49.25 10.05 -20.32
C ALA A 259 48.99 10.96 -19.10
N VAL A 260 49.96 11.78 -18.71
CA VAL A 260 49.87 12.65 -17.52
C VAL A 260 48.78 13.74 -17.62
N PRO A 261 48.62 14.45 -18.76
CA PRO A 261 47.57 15.47 -18.89
C PRO A 261 46.15 14.87 -18.88
N GLU A 262 45.96 13.65 -19.40
CA GLU A 262 44.65 12.99 -19.40
C GLU A 262 44.22 12.57 -18.00
N ILE A 263 45.15 12.06 -17.18
CA ILE A 263 44.89 11.70 -15.78
C ILE A 263 44.54 12.96 -14.95
N ALA A 264 45.26 14.07 -15.17
CA ALA A 264 44.96 15.33 -14.50
C ALA A 264 43.57 15.88 -14.87
N ARG A 265 43.18 15.78 -16.15
CA ARG A 265 41.84 16.17 -16.61
C ARG A 265 40.74 15.31 -15.97
N LEU A 266 41.00 14.02 -15.79
CA LEU A 266 40.05 13.11 -15.14
C LEU A 266 39.82 13.48 -13.66
N ALA A 267 40.86 13.95 -12.97
CA ALA A 267 40.74 14.45 -11.59
C ALA A 267 39.92 15.77 -11.53
N GLU A 268 40.14 16.70 -12.47
CA GLU A 268 39.36 17.93 -12.55
C GLU A 268 37.88 17.67 -12.89
N ASP A 269 37.61 16.74 -13.81
CA ASP A 269 36.26 16.30 -14.14
C ASP A 269 35.56 15.69 -12.90
N ALA A 270 36.30 14.96 -12.06
CA ALA A 270 35.80 14.39 -10.80
C ALA A 270 35.43 15.48 -9.77
N ASP A 271 36.27 16.50 -9.60
CA ASP A 271 36.02 17.62 -8.69
C ASP A 271 34.77 18.42 -9.12
N GLN A 272 34.60 18.65 -10.42
CA GLN A 272 33.40 19.30 -10.96
C GLN A 272 32.14 18.48 -10.70
N LEU A 273 32.24 17.16 -10.81
CA LEU A 273 31.13 16.23 -10.57
C LEU A 273 30.75 16.16 -9.09
N GLU A 274 31.73 16.17 -8.17
CA GLU A 274 31.47 16.24 -6.74
C GLU A 274 30.72 17.53 -6.37
N GLN A 275 31.13 18.67 -6.94
CA GLN A 275 30.43 19.93 -6.74
C GLN A 275 29.00 19.91 -7.32
N ALA A 276 28.78 19.23 -8.45
CA ALA A 276 27.44 19.05 -9.00
C ALA A 276 26.56 18.18 -8.08
N LEU A 277 27.10 17.09 -7.55
CA LEU A 277 26.41 16.23 -6.58
C LEU A 277 26.01 17.00 -5.31
N ARG A 278 26.96 17.74 -4.70
CA ARG A 278 26.67 18.56 -3.51
C ARG A 278 25.56 19.59 -3.75
N ARG A 279 25.57 20.25 -4.91
CA ARG A 279 24.49 21.18 -5.31
C ARG A 279 23.15 20.48 -5.47
N SER A 280 23.12 19.31 -6.11
CA SER A 280 21.89 18.54 -6.30
C SER A 280 21.30 18.05 -4.98
N LEU A 281 22.14 17.56 -4.06
CA LEU A 281 21.74 17.16 -2.71
C LEU A 281 21.18 18.34 -1.90
N SER A 282 21.82 19.52 -2.01
CA SER A 282 21.33 20.74 -1.35
C SER A 282 19.96 21.17 -1.88
N SER A 283 19.75 21.13 -3.20
CA SER A 283 18.44 21.40 -3.83
C SER A 283 17.36 20.41 -3.39
N ALA A 284 17.69 19.13 -3.24
CA ALA A 284 16.77 18.11 -2.70
C ALA A 284 16.38 18.42 -1.24
N HIS A 285 17.34 18.78 -0.38
CA HIS A 285 17.06 19.18 1.00
C HIS A 285 16.20 20.45 1.09
N GLU A 286 16.43 21.42 0.21
CA GLU A 286 15.60 22.63 0.15
C GLU A 286 14.16 22.33 -0.27
N ALA A 287 13.97 21.52 -1.31
CA ALA A 287 12.62 21.09 -1.71
C ALA A 287 11.91 20.31 -0.60
N PHE A 288 12.64 19.47 0.15
CA PHE A 288 12.08 18.76 1.30
C PHE A 288 11.58 19.71 2.41
N ARG A 289 12.33 20.77 2.71
CA ARG A 289 11.89 21.79 3.68
C ARG A 289 10.57 22.45 3.30
N HIS A 290 10.27 22.57 2.01
CA HIS A 290 8.98 23.10 1.55
C HIS A 290 7.81 22.10 1.69
N LEU A 291 8.08 20.81 1.97
CA LEU A 291 7.05 19.81 2.27
C LEU A 291 6.64 19.82 3.74
N GLU A 292 7.44 20.42 4.60
CA GLU A 292 7.10 20.60 6.01
C GLU A 292 5.93 21.58 6.12
N PRO A 293 4.82 21.20 6.76
CA PRO A 293 3.83 22.18 7.14
C PRO A 293 4.52 23.16 8.08
N GLY A 294 4.70 24.41 7.65
CA GLY A 294 5.29 25.45 8.48
C GLY A 294 4.62 25.45 9.84
N GLU A 295 5.42 25.28 10.90
CA GLU A 295 4.96 25.39 12.28
C GLU A 295 4.18 26.69 12.41
N ARG A 296 2.86 26.58 12.54
CA ARG A 296 2.02 27.73 12.87
C ARG A 296 2.32 28.10 14.31
N SER A 297 3.15 29.14 14.47
CA SER A 297 3.11 30.04 15.64
C SER A 297 1.73 30.66 15.82
#